data_AF-A0A951N0L4-F1
#
_entry.id   AF-A0A951N0L4-F1
#
_cell.length_a   1.000
_cell.length_b   1.000
_cell.length_c   1.000
_cell.angle_alpha   90.00
_cell.angle_beta   90.00
_cell.angle_gamma   90.00
#
_symmetry.space_group_name_H-M   'P 1'
#
loop_
_entity.id
_entity.type
_entity.pdbx_description
1 polymer ?
#
loop_
_entity_poly.entity_id
_entity_poly.type
_entity_poly.pdbx_seq_one_letter_code
_entity_poly.pdbx_strand_id
1 'polypeptide(L)'
;MWWSRRRTSCRRTGSHLTGRGTARGTAGCSTRSPTCSRCREVNDVQRGARAGAATPPGDLRCAPFAALDASTLYAILQLRVDVFVVEQRCAYRELDGLDIAPTTRHLWIPDATGAVCAYLRSLDDGGGVTRIGRVVTARRSRRRGLAERLVRHAVATAPGAVVASAQAHLRGWYERQGFAVVGSGYDEDGIAHLPMRHDRTTEVVATHRNRTHGRPGHER
;
A
#
# COMPACT_ATOMS: atom_id res chain seq x y z
N MET A 1 -18.50 -7.24 2.14
CA MET A 1 -17.54 -8.20 2.73
C MET A 1 -16.29 -7.44 3.14
N TRP A 2 -16.26 -6.98 4.39
CA TRP A 2 -15.05 -6.45 5.01
C TRP A 2 -14.36 -7.62 5.70
N TRP A 3 -13.06 -7.76 5.49
CA TRP A 3 -12.30 -8.95 5.85
C TRP A 3 -12.44 -9.28 7.34
N SER A 4 -13.12 -10.39 7.65
CA SER A 4 -12.95 -11.07 8.93
C SER A 4 -12.29 -12.42 8.65
N ARG A 5 -11.03 -12.59 9.05
CA ARG A 5 -10.45 -13.93 9.19
C ARG A 5 -10.67 -14.38 10.63
N ARG A 6 -11.29 -15.56 10.78
CA ARG A 6 -11.53 -16.21 12.07
C ARG A 6 -10.19 -16.49 12.74
N ARG A 7 -10.15 -16.25 14.05
CA ARG A 7 -8.99 -16.44 14.92
C ARG A 7 -8.57 -17.91 14.97
N THR A 8 -7.26 -18.17 14.86
CA THR A 8 -6.61 -19.31 15.52
C THR A 8 -5.54 -18.74 16.42
N SER A 9 -5.84 -18.64 17.72
CA SER A 9 -4.88 -18.25 18.74
C SER A 9 -3.90 -19.40 18.97
N CYS A 10 -2.63 -19.22 18.65
CA CYS A 10 -1.58 -20.14 19.09
C CYS A 10 -1.13 -19.70 20.50
N ARG A 11 -1.63 -20.38 21.54
CA ARG A 11 -1.06 -20.29 22.89
C ARG A 11 0.25 -21.08 22.88
N ARG A 12 1.38 -20.42 23.18
CA ARG A 12 2.63 -21.11 23.53
C ARG A 12 2.50 -21.63 24.97
N THR A 13 2.38 -22.93 25.13
CA THR A 13 2.76 -23.62 26.38
C THR A 13 4.24 -23.98 26.29
N GLY A 14 5.04 -23.42 27.20
CA GLY A 14 6.43 -23.84 27.38
C GLY A 14 6.48 -25.17 28.11
N SER A 15 7.28 -26.10 27.61
CA SER A 15 7.75 -27.25 28.40
C SER A 15 9.25 -27.44 28.16
N HIS A 16 9.98 -27.46 29.27
CA HIS A 16 11.38 -27.79 29.35
C HIS A 16 11.58 -29.28 29.07
N LEU A 17 12.52 -29.61 28.18
CA LEU A 17 13.13 -30.94 28.14
C LEU A 17 14.65 -30.77 27.99
N THR A 18 15.37 -31.15 29.05
CA THR A 18 16.82 -31.29 29.09
C THR A 18 17.22 -32.63 28.47
N GLY A 19 18.03 -32.60 27.41
CA GLY A 19 18.64 -33.80 26.82
C GLY A 19 20.10 -33.54 26.48
N ARG A 20 21.01 -34.19 27.20
CA ARG A 20 22.45 -34.23 26.90
C ARG A 20 22.66 -35.15 25.70
N GLY A 21 23.37 -34.66 24.67
CA GLY A 21 23.84 -35.45 23.54
C GLY A 21 25.10 -34.82 22.97
N THR A 22 26.23 -35.52 23.10
CA THR A 22 27.54 -35.14 22.58
C THR A 22 27.64 -35.45 21.09
N ALA A 23 27.94 -34.45 20.26
CA ALA A 23 28.47 -34.64 18.91
C ALA A 23 29.38 -33.48 18.49
N ARG A 24 30.59 -33.83 18.04
CA ARG A 24 31.60 -32.99 17.36
C ARG A 24 30.94 -32.41 16.10
N GLY A 25 31.07 -31.15 15.69
CA GLY A 25 32.27 -30.33 15.60
C GLY A 25 32.33 -29.72 14.19
N THR A 26 31.35 -28.89 13.82
CA THR A 26 31.49 -27.87 12.78
C THR A 26 31.10 -26.54 13.43
N ALA A 27 32.04 -25.61 13.48
CA ALA A 27 31.88 -24.33 14.18
C ALA A 27 30.88 -23.42 13.44
N GLY A 28 29.59 -23.69 13.62
CA GLY A 28 28.53 -22.74 13.32
C GLY A 28 28.59 -21.62 14.35
N CYS A 29 28.89 -20.40 13.89
CA CYS A 29 28.87 -19.18 14.69
C CYS A 29 27.47 -19.03 15.32
N SER A 30 27.30 -19.46 16.56
CA SER A 30 26.02 -19.53 17.28
C SER A 30 25.69 -18.25 18.05
N THR A 31 26.50 -17.20 17.92
CA THR A 31 26.26 -15.93 18.59
C THR A 31 25.98 -14.85 17.55
N ARG A 32 24.73 -14.36 17.53
CA ARG A 32 24.39 -13.03 17.00
C ARG A 32 25.05 -11.97 17.89
N SER A 33 26.37 -11.96 17.94
CA SER A 33 27.13 -10.93 18.64
C SER A 33 27.27 -9.73 17.70
N PRO A 34 26.89 -8.51 18.10
CA PRO A 34 27.05 -7.30 17.30
C PRO A 34 28.52 -6.93 17.03
N THR A 35 29.46 -7.72 17.57
CA THR A 35 30.90 -7.55 17.38
C THR A 35 31.51 -8.41 16.26
N CYS A 36 30.75 -9.36 15.68
CA CYS A 36 31.24 -10.15 14.55
C CYS A 36 31.37 -9.28 13.30
N SER A 37 32.56 -9.23 12.70
CA SER A 37 32.85 -8.44 11.48
C SER A 37 31.83 -8.69 10.36
N ARG A 38 31.39 -9.94 10.19
CA ARG A 38 30.39 -10.33 9.18
C ARG A 38 28.97 -9.82 9.48
N CYS A 39 28.57 -9.75 10.74
CA CYS A 39 27.29 -9.13 11.14
C CYS A 39 27.37 -7.60 11.15
N ARG A 40 28.56 -7.05 11.37
CA ARG A 40 28.83 -5.61 11.29
C ARG A 40 28.74 -5.14 9.85
N GLU A 41 29.31 -5.88 8.90
CA GLU A 41 29.26 -5.59 7.46
C GLU A 41 27.83 -5.66 6.89
N VAL A 42 27.02 -6.66 7.27
CA VAL A 42 25.60 -6.71 6.88
C VAL A 42 24.79 -5.56 7.50
N ASN A 43 25.10 -5.18 8.74
CA ASN A 43 24.49 -4.01 9.38
C ASN A 43 24.99 -2.68 8.79
N ASP A 44 26.23 -2.60 8.33
CA ASP A 44 26.83 -1.40 7.75
C ASP A 44 26.39 -1.20 6.30
N VAL A 45 26.13 -2.27 5.54
CA VAL A 45 25.40 -2.19 4.25
C VAL A 45 23.97 -1.66 4.48
N GLN A 46 23.31 -2.06 5.58
CA GLN A 46 21.98 -1.54 5.94
C GLN A 46 21.99 -0.14 6.58
N ARG A 47 23.10 0.28 7.20
CA ARG A 47 23.27 1.60 7.82
C ARG A 47 23.84 2.65 6.86
N GLY A 48 24.63 2.25 5.87
CA GLY A 48 25.20 3.12 4.83
C GLY A 48 24.16 3.72 3.87
N ALA A 49 22.96 3.14 3.81
CA ALA A 49 21.80 3.71 3.11
C ALA A 49 21.02 4.75 3.96
N ARG A 50 21.59 5.24 5.07
CA ARG A 50 20.95 6.27 5.92
C ARG A 50 21.63 7.63 5.75
N ALA A 51 20.81 8.60 5.33
CA ALA A 51 21.04 10.03 5.29
C ALA A 51 21.86 10.59 4.11
N GLY A 52 21.58 10.14 2.89
CA GLY A 52 21.73 11.03 1.73
C GLY A 52 20.67 12.14 1.79
N ALA A 53 21.05 13.38 1.49
CA ALA A 53 20.11 14.51 1.38
C ALA A 53 18.89 14.12 0.54
N ALA A 54 17.70 14.58 0.94
CA ALA A 54 16.45 14.19 0.28
C ALA A 54 16.45 14.70 -1.17
N THR A 55 16.76 13.81 -2.12
CA THR A 55 16.65 14.07 -3.55
C THR A 55 15.21 14.49 -3.90
N PRO A 56 15.01 15.41 -4.86
CA PRO A 56 13.67 15.78 -5.31
C PRO A 56 12.92 14.56 -5.88
N PRO A 57 11.63 14.39 -5.55
CA PRO A 57 10.77 13.35 -6.07
C PRO A 57 10.38 13.77 -7.47
N GLY A 58 10.43 12.82 -8.38
CA GLY A 58 10.01 13.02 -9.75
C GLY A 58 8.50 12.86 -9.92
N ASP A 59 8.16 12.39 -11.11
CA ASP A 59 6.77 12.25 -11.55
C ASP A 59 6.12 10.99 -11.01
N LEU A 60 4.79 11.06 -10.90
CA LEU A 60 3.96 9.91 -10.58
C LEU A 60 3.98 8.94 -11.75
N ARG A 61 4.26 7.68 -11.45
CA ARG A 61 4.21 6.56 -12.40
C ARG A 61 3.09 5.60 -12.01
N CYS A 62 2.48 4.97 -13.00
CA CYS A 62 1.42 3.99 -12.83
C CYS A 62 1.61 2.84 -13.82
N ALA A 63 1.63 1.59 -13.34
CA ALA A 63 1.82 0.42 -14.20
C ALA A 63 1.07 -0.81 -13.66
N PRO A 64 0.64 -1.74 -14.52
CA PRO A 64 0.29 -3.10 -14.09
C PRO A 64 1.54 -3.85 -13.63
N PHE A 65 1.36 -4.93 -12.86
CA PHE A 65 2.47 -5.74 -12.36
C PHE A 65 3.41 -6.22 -13.48
N ALA A 66 2.86 -6.71 -14.59
CA ALA A 66 3.62 -7.25 -15.71
C ALA A 66 4.51 -6.21 -16.44
N ALA A 67 4.29 -4.91 -16.21
CA ALA A 67 5.08 -3.84 -16.80
C ALA A 67 6.10 -3.24 -15.82
N LEU A 68 6.19 -3.75 -14.60
CA LEU A 68 7.24 -3.36 -13.66
C LEU A 68 8.52 -4.13 -13.98
N ASP A 69 9.62 -3.42 -14.16
CA ASP A 69 10.93 -4.05 -14.15
C ASP A 69 11.27 -4.56 -12.73
N ALA A 70 12.16 -5.55 -12.66
CA ALA A 70 12.50 -6.22 -11.41
C ALA A 70 13.07 -5.27 -10.35
N SER A 71 13.84 -4.25 -10.76
CA SER A 71 14.45 -3.28 -9.85
C SER A 71 13.40 -2.36 -9.24
N THR A 72 12.47 -1.85 -10.06
CA THR A 72 11.33 -1.04 -9.58
C THR A 72 10.44 -1.85 -8.64
N LEU A 73 10.11 -3.10 -9.01
CA LEU A 73 9.33 -3.99 -8.15
C LEU A 73 10.04 -4.19 -6.80
N TYR A 74 11.33 -4.53 -6.83
CA TYR A 74 12.11 -4.73 -5.61
C TYR A 74 12.12 -3.47 -4.71
N ALA A 75 12.31 -2.29 -5.28
CA ALA A 75 12.30 -1.03 -4.53
C ALA A 75 10.93 -0.72 -3.91
N ILE A 76 9.82 -1.04 -4.60
CA ILE A 76 8.46 -0.92 -4.05
C ILE A 76 8.28 -1.87 -2.87
N LEU A 77 8.66 -3.13 -3.03
CA LEU A 77 8.52 -4.15 -1.98
C LEU A 77 9.37 -3.80 -0.76
N GLN A 78 10.60 -3.35 -0.98
CA GLN A 78 11.49 -2.89 0.08
C GLN A 78 10.85 -1.74 0.88
N LEU A 79 10.34 -0.71 0.20
CA LEU A 79 9.66 0.41 0.87
C LEU A 79 8.46 -0.04 1.71
N ARG A 80 7.65 -0.96 1.18
CA ARG A 80 6.49 -1.49 1.90
C ARG A 80 6.91 -2.24 3.16
N VAL A 81 7.91 -3.11 3.06
CA VAL A 81 8.43 -3.88 4.20
C VAL A 81 9.07 -2.96 5.23
N ASP A 82 9.89 -2.01 4.80
CA ASP A 82 10.56 -1.07 5.70
C ASP A 82 9.57 -0.28 6.56
N VAL A 83 8.43 0.11 6.01
CA VAL A 83 7.42 0.87 6.74
C VAL A 83 6.45 -0.03 7.49
N PHE A 84 5.77 -0.95 6.79
CA PHE A 84 4.68 -1.69 7.41
C PHE A 84 5.14 -2.82 8.33
N VAL A 85 6.31 -3.42 8.07
CA VAL A 85 6.82 -4.51 8.89
C VAL A 85 7.85 -4.01 9.90
N VAL A 86 8.88 -3.30 9.43
CA VAL A 86 10.01 -2.90 10.27
C VAL A 86 9.67 -1.68 11.13
N GLU A 87 9.22 -0.58 10.53
CA GLU A 87 8.90 0.65 11.28
C GLU A 87 7.70 0.47 12.22
N GLN A 88 6.62 -0.15 11.74
CA GLN A 88 5.43 -0.41 12.55
C GLN A 88 5.59 -1.60 13.51
N ARG A 89 6.70 -2.35 13.42
CA ARG A 89 6.97 -3.56 14.23
C ARG A 89 5.81 -4.58 14.16
N CYS A 90 5.16 -4.68 13.00
CA CYS A 90 4.02 -5.54 12.78
C CYS A 90 4.43 -6.70 11.86
N ALA A 91 4.53 -7.90 12.43
CA ALA A 91 4.85 -9.10 11.65
C ALA A 91 3.57 -9.65 11.02
N TYR A 92 3.31 -9.28 9.77
CA TYR A 92 2.18 -9.80 8.99
C TYR A 92 2.60 -10.15 7.56
N ARG A 93 1.70 -10.81 6.83
CA ARG A 93 1.94 -11.23 5.44
C ARG A 93 1.76 -10.03 4.50
N GLU A 94 2.83 -9.27 4.29
CA GLU A 94 2.80 -8.09 3.41
C GLU A 94 2.48 -8.44 1.94
N LEU A 95 3.02 -9.56 1.46
CA LEU A 95 2.78 -10.10 0.11
C LEU A 95 1.55 -11.00 0.13
N ASP A 96 0.40 -10.42 -0.22
CA ASP A 96 -0.92 -11.03 -0.14
C ASP A 96 -1.39 -11.70 -1.44
N GLY A 97 -0.60 -11.61 -2.50
CA GLY A 97 -0.93 -12.18 -3.83
C GLY A 97 -1.82 -11.27 -4.69
N LEU A 98 -2.32 -10.15 -4.16
CA LEU A 98 -3.10 -9.19 -4.95
C LEU A 98 -2.22 -8.30 -5.82
N ASP A 99 -0.92 -8.23 -5.52
CA ASP A 99 0.05 -7.48 -6.32
C ASP A 99 0.09 -7.94 -7.79
N ILE A 100 -0.08 -9.24 -8.04
CA ILE A 100 -0.01 -9.82 -9.39
C ILE A 100 -1.36 -9.85 -10.12
N ALA A 101 -2.45 -9.39 -9.49
CA ALA A 101 -3.77 -9.44 -10.10
C ALA A 101 -3.83 -8.55 -11.36
N PRO A 102 -4.47 -8.97 -12.47
CA PRO A 102 -4.53 -8.18 -13.70
C PRO A 102 -5.20 -6.81 -13.54
N THR A 103 -6.10 -6.69 -12.56
CA THR A 103 -6.80 -5.44 -12.23
C THR A 103 -6.02 -4.55 -11.24
N THR A 104 -4.85 -4.99 -10.79
CA THR A 104 -3.98 -4.21 -9.91
C THR A 104 -3.14 -3.23 -10.73
N ARG A 105 -3.11 -1.99 -10.23
CA ARG A 105 -2.20 -0.94 -10.67
C ARG A 105 -1.30 -0.53 -9.50
N HIS A 106 -0.02 -0.40 -9.80
CA HIS A 106 1.02 0.06 -8.90
C HIS A 106 1.29 1.52 -9.22
N LEU A 107 1.04 2.41 -8.27
CA LEU A 107 1.33 3.83 -8.39
C LEU A 107 2.52 4.16 -7.49
N TRP A 108 3.53 4.85 -8.03
CA TRP A 108 4.70 5.24 -7.26
C TRP A 108 5.31 6.54 -7.72
N ILE A 109 6.09 7.16 -6.84
CA ILE A 109 6.87 8.36 -7.14
C ILE A 109 8.33 8.04 -6.81
N PRO A 110 9.24 7.93 -7.79
CA PRO A 110 10.67 7.80 -7.54
C PRO A 110 11.31 9.17 -7.25
N ASP A 111 12.52 9.18 -6.71
CA ASP A 111 13.41 10.35 -6.75
C ASP A 111 14.37 10.29 -7.95
N ALA A 112 15.23 11.30 -8.11
CA ALA A 112 16.19 11.36 -9.20
C ALA A 112 17.23 10.21 -9.20
N THR A 113 17.36 9.45 -8.11
CA THR A 113 18.21 8.25 -8.05
C THR A 113 17.47 6.98 -8.46
N GLY A 114 16.15 7.08 -8.71
CA GLY A 114 15.27 5.94 -8.97
C GLY A 114 14.70 5.29 -7.71
N ALA A 115 15.11 5.73 -6.52
CA ALA A 115 14.59 5.16 -5.28
C ALA A 115 13.14 5.59 -5.03
N VAL A 116 12.29 4.64 -4.61
CA VAL A 116 10.86 4.91 -4.42
C VAL A 116 10.65 5.79 -3.18
N CYS A 117 9.98 6.92 -3.37
CA CYS A 117 9.66 7.89 -2.32
C CYS A 117 8.26 7.69 -1.74
N ALA A 118 7.30 7.28 -2.57
CA ALA A 118 5.95 6.96 -2.14
C ALA A 118 5.34 5.90 -3.05
N TYR A 119 4.42 5.11 -2.51
CA TYR A 119 3.72 4.04 -3.22
C TYR A 119 2.26 3.92 -2.77
N LEU A 120 1.41 3.50 -3.69
CA LEU A 120 0.02 3.14 -3.47
C LEU A 120 -0.33 1.98 -4.39
N ARG A 121 -1.07 0.99 -3.87
CA ARG A 121 -1.70 -0.04 -4.69
C ARG A 121 -3.16 0.31 -4.94
N SER A 122 -3.58 0.20 -6.19
CA SER A 122 -4.97 0.33 -6.60
C SER A 122 -5.41 -1.01 -7.21
N LEU A 123 -6.58 -1.51 -6.84
CA LEU A 123 -7.14 -2.76 -7.33
C LEU A 123 -8.59 -2.49 -7.75
N ASP A 124 -8.91 -2.68 -9.02
CA ASP A 124 -10.30 -2.66 -9.49
C ASP A 124 -10.92 -4.05 -9.26
N ASP A 125 -11.97 -4.12 -8.46
CA ASP A 125 -12.64 -5.38 -8.16
C ASP A 125 -13.69 -5.77 -9.20
N GLY A 126 -13.87 -4.94 -10.23
CA GLY A 126 -15.01 -5.03 -11.13
C GLY A 126 -16.27 -4.43 -10.48
N GLY A 127 -17.21 -3.98 -11.31
CA GLY A 127 -18.45 -3.38 -10.83
C GLY A 127 -18.33 -1.92 -10.35
N GLY A 128 -17.30 -1.19 -10.80
CA GLY A 128 -17.16 0.24 -10.55
C GLY A 128 -16.67 0.61 -9.15
N VAL A 129 -15.98 -0.31 -8.46
CA VAL A 129 -15.34 -0.04 -7.16
C VAL A 129 -13.86 -0.35 -7.24
N THR A 130 -13.04 0.63 -6.87
CA THR A 130 -11.59 0.51 -6.78
C THR A 130 -11.13 0.52 -5.32
N ARG A 131 -10.40 -0.51 -4.91
CA ARG A 131 -9.75 -0.61 -3.60
C ARG A 131 -8.36 0.01 -3.65
N ILE A 132 -8.12 1.02 -2.84
CA ILE A 132 -6.76 1.52 -2.60
C ILE A 132 -6.21 0.96 -1.29
N GLY A 133 -4.92 0.67 -1.28
CA GLY A 133 -4.22 0.13 -0.13
C GLY A 133 -2.72 0.30 -0.23
N ARG A 134 -2.00 -0.15 0.82
CA ARG A 134 -0.54 -0.04 0.92
C ARG A 134 -0.02 1.38 0.64
N VAL A 135 -0.78 2.39 1.07
CA VAL A 135 -0.39 3.80 0.93
C VAL A 135 0.79 4.05 1.85
N VAL A 136 1.95 4.35 1.26
CA VAL A 136 3.20 4.47 1.99
C VAL A 136 4.05 5.61 1.46
N THR A 137 4.79 6.26 2.35
CA THR A 137 5.79 7.28 2.00
C THR A 137 7.05 7.01 2.79
N ALA A 138 8.18 6.94 2.08
CA ALA A 138 9.50 6.76 2.65
C ALA A 138 9.77 7.85 3.69
N ARG A 139 10.39 7.48 4.82
CA ARG A 139 10.62 8.41 5.94
C ARG A 139 11.32 9.69 5.51
N ARG A 140 12.32 9.58 4.62
CA ARG A 140 13.08 10.68 4.02
C ARG A 140 12.26 11.62 3.12
N SER A 141 11.07 11.19 2.71
CA SER A 141 10.20 11.87 1.74
C SER A 141 8.83 12.27 2.32
N ARG A 142 8.62 12.10 3.63
CA ARG A 142 7.38 12.50 4.33
C ARG A 142 7.23 14.02 4.38
N ARG A 143 5.99 14.49 4.65
CA ARG A 143 5.61 15.91 4.74
C ARG A 143 5.76 16.70 3.43
N ARG A 144 5.73 16.00 2.29
CA ARG A 144 5.86 16.59 0.94
C ARG A 144 4.62 16.37 0.05
N GLY A 145 3.50 15.98 0.66
CA GLY A 145 2.25 15.71 -0.06
C GLY A 145 2.28 14.52 -1.03
N LEU A 146 3.28 13.63 -0.97
CA LEU A 146 3.42 12.53 -1.95
C LEU A 146 2.28 11.50 -1.87
N ALA A 147 1.91 11.07 -0.67
CA ALA A 147 0.75 10.18 -0.48
C ALA A 147 -0.54 10.81 -1.00
N GLU A 148 -0.69 12.14 -0.82
CA GLU A 148 -1.83 12.90 -1.29
C GLU A 148 -1.92 12.91 -2.82
N ARG A 149 -0.79 13.15 -3.50
CA ARG A 149 -0.68 13.08 -4.96
C ARG A 149 -1.11 11.71 -5.49
N LEU A 150 -0.66 10.62 -4.84
CA LEU A 150 -1.02 9.26 -5.20
C LEU A 150 -2.52 8.98 -5.02
N VAL A 151 -3.09 9.34 -3.87
CA VAL A 151 -4.53 9.14 -3.60
C VAL A 151 -5.39 9.95 -4.56
N ARG A 152 -5.06 11.23 -4.80
CA ARG A 152 -5.78 12.07 -5.75
C ARG A 152 -5.76 11.48 -7.16
N HIS A 153 -4.60 10.96 -7.61
CA HIS A 153 -4.52 10.29 -8.92
C HIS A 153 -5.35 9.00 -8.96
N ALA A 154 -5.30 8.18 -7.90
CA ALA A 154 -6.09 6.95 -7.84
C ALA A 154 -7.59 7.24 -7.86
N VAL A 155 -8.06 8.26 -7.13
CA VAL A 155 -9.46 8.72 -7.18
C VAL A 155 -9.82 9.26 -8.56
N ALA A 156 -8.98 10.09 -9.17
CA ALA A 156 -9.25 10.68 -10.48
C ALA A 156 -9.33 9.66 -11.63
N THR A 157 -8.59 8.56 -11.53
CA THR A 157 -8.52 7.51 -12.56
C THR A 157 -9.41 6.30 -12.29
N ALA A 158 -10.02 6.22 -11.11
CA ALA A 158 -10.97 5.14 -10.80
C ALA A 158 -12.23 5.24 -11.68
N PRO A 159 -12.75 4.10 -12.19
CA PRO A 159 -13.97 4.04 -12.99
C PRO A 159 -15.25 4.31 -12.18
N GLY A 160 -15.15 4.32 -10.85
CA GLY A 160 -16.25 4.62 -9.96
C GLY A 160 -15.72 4.89 -8.56
N ALA A 161 -16.43 4.41 -7.55
CA ALA A 161 -16.10 4.74 -6.17
C ALA A 161 -14.79 4.12 -5.71
N VAL A 162 -14.08 4.82 -4.83
CA VAL A 162 -12.83 4.35 -4.24
C VAL A 162 -13.06 3.97 -2.79
N VAL A 163 -12.56 2.82 -2.35
CA VAL A 163 -12.64 2.38 -0.96
C VAL A 163 -11.26 2.09 -0.38
N ALA A 164 -11.11 2.30 0.92
CA ALA A 164 -9.88 2.06 1.66
C ALA A 164 -10.20 1.41 3.02
N SER A 165 -9.31 0.51 3.46
CA SER A 165 -9.17 0.20 4.89
C SER A 165 -8.13 1.17 5.46
N ALA A 166 -8.59 2.21 6.15
CA ALA A 166 -7.71 3.23 6.71
C ALA A 166 -7.44 2.93 8.18
N GLN A 167 -6.19 3.08 8.64
CA GLN A 167 -5.91 3.08 10.07
C GLN A 167 -6.70 4.22 10.74
N ALA A 168 -7.34 3.94 11.88
CA ALA A 168 -8.31 4.85 12.49
C ALA A 168 -7.71 6.24 12.80
N HIS A 169 -6.43 6.30 13.16
CA HIS A 169 -5.72 7.56 13.40
C HIS A 169 -5.50 8.41 12.13
N LEU A 170 -5.63 7.81 10.94
CA LEU A 170 -5.54 8.50 9.64
C LEU A 170 -6.90 8.98 9.12
N ARG A 171 -7.99 8.78 9.87
CA ARG A 171 -9.35 9.21 9.49
C ARG A 171 -9.38 10.64 8.95
N GLY A 172 -8.92 11.60 9.74
CA GLY A 172 -8.95 13.02 9.33
C GLY A 172 -8.10 13.32 8.10
N TRP A 173 -7.05 12.53 7.84
CA TRP A 173 -6.26 12.67 6.62
C TRP A 173 -7.06 12.23 5.39
N TYR A 174 -7.71 11.08 5.44
CA TYR A 174 -8.57 10.59 4.37
C TYR A 174 -9.83 11.45 4.17
N GLU A 175 -10.42 11.99 5.24
CA GLU A 175 -11.54 12.93 5.16
C GLU A 175 -11.17 14.20 4.38
N ARG A 176 -9.97 14.75 4.57
CA ARG A 176 -9.46 15.86 3.74
C ARG A 176 -9.26 15.50 2.27
N GLN A 177 -9.18 14.20 1.95
CA GLN A 177 -9.12 13.72 0.57
C GLN A 177 -10.51 13.38 0.00
N GLY A 178 -11.60 13.71 0.70
CA GLY A 178 -12.97 13.46 0.25
C GLY A 178 -13.53 12.07 0.59
N PHE A 179 -12.84 11.29 1.43
CA PHE A 179 -13.37 10.01 1.90
C PHE A 179 -14.28 10.19 3.12
N ALA A 180 -15.36 9.42 3.18
CA ALA A 180 -16.22 9.29 4.34
C ALA A 180 -16.10 7.90 4.97
N VAL A 181 -16.32 7.79 6.29
CA VAL A 181 -16.42 6.50 6.99
C VAL A 181 -17.76 5.86 6.64
N VAL A 182 -17.75 4.59 6.23
CA VAL A 182 -18.97 3.87 5.75
C VAL A 182 -19.34 2.64 6.57
N GLY A 183 -18.82 2.53 7.79
CA GLY A 183 -19.11 1.41 8.67
C GLY A 183 -18.38 1.49 10.00
N SER A 184 -18.61 0.49 10.85
CA SER A 184 -17.92 0.36 12.13
C SER A 184 -16.44 0.06 11.93
N GLY A 185 -15.60 0.58 12.83
CA GLY A 185 -14.19 0.20 12.88
C GLY A 185 -14.00 -1.25 13.27
N TYR A 186 -12.82 -1.77 12.97
CA TYR A 186 -12.39 -3.13 13.28
C TYR A 186 -10.91 -3.18 13.62
N ASP A 187 -10.48 -4.24 14.32
CA ASP A 187 -9.07 -4.49 14.60
C ASP A 187 -8.49 -5.38 13.49
N GLU A 188 -7.36 -4.96 12.93
CA GLU A 188 -6.57 -5.74 11.98
C GLU A 188 -5.13 -5.75 12.49
N ASP A 189 -4.68 -6.94 12.93
CA ASP A 189 -3.35 -7.18 13.51
C ASP A 189 -2.98 -6.25 14.68
N GLY A 190 -3.95 -5.94 15.55
CA GLY A 190 -3.76 -5.06 16.72
C GLY A 190 -3.79 -3.57 16.39
N ILE A 191 -4.16 -3.21 15.16
CA ILE A 191 -4.29 -1.84 14.70
C ILE A 191 -5.77 -1.58 14.38
N ALA A 192 -6.33 -0.53 14.99
CA ALA A 192 -7.69 -0.10 14.70
C ALA A 192 -7.78 0.47 13.27
N HIS A 193 -8.77 0.00 12.51
CA HIS A 193 -9.06 0.39 11.14
C HIS A 193 -10.51 0.87 10.98
N LEU A 194 -10.74 1.69 9.96
CA LEU A 194 -12.04 2.21 9.55
C LEU A 194 -12.25 1.94 8.05
N PRO A 195 -13.43 1.40 7.67
CA PRO A 195 -13.82 1.34 6.26
C PRO A 195 -14.16 2.74 5.76
N MET A 196 -13.46 3.20 4.72
CA MET A 196 -13.65 4.53 4.13
C MET A 196 -13.98 4.44 2.64
N ARG A 197 -14.79 5.37 2.15
CA ARG A 197 -15.25 5.44 0.75
C ARG A 197 -15.24 6.87 0.24
N HIS A 198 -14.79 7.04 -1.00
CA HIS A 198 -14.94 8.24 -1.79
C HIS A 198 -15.91 7.93 -2.93
N ASP A 199 -17.08 8.56 -2.92
CA ASP A 199 -18.01 8.48 -4.04
C ASP A 199 -17.48 9.36 -5.17
N ARG A 200 -17.01 8.73 -6.24
CA ARG A 200 -16.73 9.45 -7.48
C ARG A 200 -18.09 9.74 -8.10
N THR A 201 -18.52 10.99 -8.04
CA THR A 201 -19.65 11.44 -8.84
C THR A 201 -19.21 11.41 -10.29
N THR A 202 -19.53 10.33 -11.00
CA THR A 202 -19.49 10.36 -12.46
C THR A 202 -20.59 11.32 -12.87
N GLU A 203 -20.24 12.56 -13.23
CA GLU A 203 -21.20 13.42 -13.92
C GLU A 203 -21.59 12.70 -15.21
N VAL A 204 -22.78 12.10 -15.20
CA VAL A 204 -23.43 11.66 -16.43
C VAL A 204 -23.83 12.95 -17.13
N VAL A 205 -23.03 13.38 -18.12
CA VAL A 205 -23.42 14.46 -19.02
C VAL A 205 -24.66 13.99 -19.78
N ALA A 206 -25.84 14.33 -19.26
CA ALA A 206 -27.09 14.12 -19.95
C ALA A 206 -27.08 14.96 -21.23
N THR A 207 -26.76 14.32 -22.36
CA THR A 207 -26.80 14.96 -23.66
C THR A 207 -28.26 15.30 -23.96
N HIS A 208 -28.63 16.57 -23.81
CA HIS A 208 -29.93 17.08 -24.23
C HIS A 208 -30.04 16.91 -25.75
N ARG A 209 -30.68 15.82 -26.20
CA ARG A 209 -31.15 15.71 -27.59
C ARG A 209 -32.30 16.69 -27.76
N ASN A 210 -32.00 17.85 -28.33
CA ASN A 210 -32.99 18.80 -28.78
C ASN A 210 -33.78 18.16 -29.95
N ARG A 211 -34.95 17.57 -29.66
CA ARG A 211 -35.91 17.15 -30.70
C ARG A 211 -36.66 18.39 -31.17
N THR A 212 -36.20 18.99 -32.26
CA THR A 212 -37.02 19.88 -33.08
C THR A 212 -38.22 19.09 -33.59
N HIS A 213 -39.37 19.27 -32.95
CA HIS A 213 -40.65 18.84 -33.49
C HIS A 213 -41.00 19.77 -34.65
N GLY A 214 -40.90 19.25 -35.87
CA GLY A 214 -41.58 19.84 -37.03
C GLY A 214 -43.08 19.88 -36.76
N ARG A 215 -43.69 21.04 -36.96
CA ARG A 215 -45.15 21.18 -37.00
C ARG A 215 -45.65 20.87 -38.41
N PRO A 216 -46.85 20.25 -38.54
CA PRO A 216 -47.39 19.78 -39.79
C PRO A 216 -47.97 20.93 -40.63
N GLY A 217 -48.05 20.68 -41.93
CA GLY A 217 -48.60 21.62 -42.91
C GLY A 217 -50.05 21.98 -42.68
N HIS A 218 -50.45 23.08 -43.32
CA HIS A 218 -51.83 23.43 -43.57
C HIS A 218 -51.98 23.69 -45.06
N GLU A 219 -52.85 22.91 -45.69
CA GLU A 219 -53.40 23.14 -47.02
C GLU A 219 -54.10 24.50 -47.10
N ARG A 220 -53.91 25.20 -48.23
CA ARG A 220 -54.95 25.66 -49.17
C ARG A 220 -54.29 26.19 -50.44
#